data_AF-A0A8C3URC6-F1
#
_entry.id   AF-A0A8C3URC6-F1
#
_cell.length_a   1.000
_cell.length_b   1.000
_cell.length_c   1.000
_cell.angle_alpha   90.00
_cell.angle_beta   90.00
_cell.angle_gamma   90.00
#
_symmetry.space_group_name_H-M   'P 1'
#
loop_
_entity.id
_entity.type
_entity.pdbx_description
1 polymer ?
#
loop_
_entity_poly.entity_id
_entity_poly.type
_entity_poly.pdbx_seq_one_letter_code
_entity_poly.pdbx_strand_id
1 'polypeptide(L)'
;MLFLITLLFLSAFTTQIFFSLSLAFGGLIAFASYNPTKNDCEKDAVTVAIVNSMTSLYASIPVFSVLGFKATTAYWDYLNILVLGRLNQNKFGLNCVSGTGLAFIVFTQAIVLMPGSQAWAILFFIMLFSLGLSSMFGNIEGVFTPLLELQIISESAPKELLSGIICLISFLIALCFTLGSGSYWIDIFDRYAGSVPLLVIAFFEVIGVTYIYKIKRFSKDVEWMTGRKLNLYWQITWRFISPLLLLIVFTAFVILQMQKPPSYTAWNPKYVCCQIFSELLIKGRIIFLPYQIL
;
A
#
# COMPACT_ATOMS: atom_id res chain seq x y z
N MET A 1 -5.87 -27.30 -4.16
CA MET A 1 -4.72 -26.61 -3.55
C MET A 1 -4.06 -25.63 -4.52
N LEU A 2 -3.60 -26.07 -5.70
CA LEU A 2 -2.95 -25.20 -6.70
C LEU A 2 -3.82 -24.02 -7.16
N PHE A 3 -5.10 -24.28 -7.47
CA PHE A 3 -6.07 -23.23 -7.85
C PHE A 3 -6.23 -22.13 -6.78
N LEU A 4 -6.28 -22.52 -5.50
CA LEU A 4 -6.39 -21.58 -4.38
C LEU A 4 -5.12 -20.73 -4.23
N ILE A 5 -3.95 -21.34 -4.45
CA ILE A 5 -2.66 -20.65 -4.45
C ILE A 5 -2.60 -19.64 -5.60
N THR A 6 -3.04 -20.01 -6.81
CA THR A 6 -3.08 -19.10 -7.95
C THR A 6 -4.01 -17.91 -7.69
N LEU A 7 -5.20 -18.13 -7.11
CA LEU A 7 -6.12 -17.06 -6.73
C LEU A 7 -5.53 -16.15 -5.65
N LEU A 8 -4.84 -16.71 -4.66
CA LEU A 8 -4.11 -15.96 -3.63
C LEU A 8 -3.09 -15.02 -4.25
N PHE A 9 -2.22 -15.54 -5.13
CA PHE A 9 -1.23 -14.73 -5.82
C PHE A 9 -1.88 -13.64 -6.66
N LEU A 10 -2.92 -13.97 -7.44
CA LEU A 10 -3.64 -13.00 -8.26
C LEU A 10 -4.24 -11.88 -7.41
N SER A 11 -4.86 -12.21 -6.27
CA SER A 11 -5.42 -11.22 -5.35
C SER A 11 -4.35 -10.30 -4.77
N ALA A 12 -3.21 -10.85 -4.34
CA ALA A 12 -2.09 -10.08 -3.81
C ALA A 12 -1.50 -9.13 -4.86
N PHE A 13 -1.25 -9.61 -6.09
CA PHE A 13 -0.74 -8.77 -7.18
C PHE A 13 -1.72 -7.66 -7.56
N THR A 14 -3.01 -7.97 -7.63
CA THR A 14 -4.04 -6.99 -7.95
C THR A 14 -4.07 -5.91 -6.89
N THR A 15 -4.24 -6.28 -5.62
CA THR A 15 -4.27 -5.32 -4.51
C THR A 15 -2.99 -4.47 -4.45
N GLN A 16 -1.82 -5.06 -4.70
CA GLN A 16 -0.56 -4.31 -4.77
C GLN A 16 -0.57 -3.25 -5.89
N ILE A 17 -1.11 -3.56 -7.07
CA ILE A 17 -1.22 -2.58 -8.16
C ILE A 17 -2.16 -1.44 -7.78
N PHE A 18 -3.29 -1.74 -7.13
CA PHE A 18 -4.23 -0.71 -6.68
C PHE A 18 -3.60 0.24 -5.66
N PHE A 19 -2.90 -0.29 -4.66
CA PHE A 19 -2.17 0.55 -3.69
C PHE A 19 -1.02 1.32 -4.34
N SER A 20 -0.27 0.70 -5.24
CA SER A 20 0.87 1.33 -5.91
C SER A 20 0.46 2.51 -6.79
N LEU A 21 -0.70 2.44 -7.43
CA LEU A 21 -1.24 3.50 -8.28
C LEU A 21 -2.22 4.43 -7.54
N SER A 22 -2.50 4.19 -6.25
CA SER A 22 -3.50 4.92 -5.48
C SER A 22 -4.88 4.97 -6.15
N LEU A 23 -5.31 3.85 -6.74
CA LEU A 23 -6.64 3.71 -7.36
C LEU A 23 -7.74 3.62 -6.30
N ALA A 24 -8.94 4.13 -6.61
CA ALA A 24 -10.11 4.15 -5.73
C ALA A 24 -9.98 4.96 -4.42
N PHE A 25 -8.98 5.85 -4.33
CA PHE A 25 -8.84 6.83 -3.24
C PHE A 25 -9.42 8.22 -3.56
N GLY A 26 -9.88 8.46 -4.80
CA GLY A 26 -10.43 9.75 -5.24
C GLY A 26 -9.37 10.84 -5.56
N GLY A 27 -8.15 10.74 -5.03
CA GLY A 27 -7.09 11.73 -5.27
C GLY A 27 -6.70 11.92 -6.74
N LEU A 28 -6.65 10.82 -7.53
CA LEU A 28 -6.39 10.92 -8.97
C LEU A 28 -7.51 11.62 -9.74
N ILE A 29 -8.76 11.44 -9.31
CA ILE A 29 -9.91 12.12 -9.91
C ILE A 29 -9.84 13.62 -9.61
N ALA A 30 -9.49 13.98 -8.36
CA ALA A 30 -9.28 15.36 -7.95
C ALA A 30 -8.13 16.03 -8.73
N PHE A 31 -6.97 15.37 -8.87
CA PHE A 31 -5.89 15.94 -9.67
C PHE A 31 -6.23 16.07 -11.15
N ALA A 32 -6.96 15.09 -11.71
CA ALA A 32 -7.37 15.14 -13.11
C ALA A 32 -8.41 16.24 -13.38
N SER A 33 -9.22 16.63 -12.39
CA SER A 33 -10.24 17.68 -12.56
C SER A 33 -9.64 19.08 -12.75
N TYR A 34 -8.40 19.30 -12.29
CA TYR A 34 -7.67 20.55 -12.50
C TYR A 34 -7.05 20.68 -13.91
N ASN A 35 -7.04 19.61 -14.71
CA ASN A 35 -6.50 19.66 -16.06
C ASN A 35 -7.43 20.41 -17.04
N PRO A 36 -6.87 21.03 -18.10
CA PRO A 36 -7.67 21.56 -19.20
C PRO A 36 -8.58 20.50 -19.81
N THR A 37 -9.77 20.90 -20.28
CA THR A 37 -10.77 19.98 -20.84
C THR A 37 -10.29 19.21 -22.08
N LYS A 38 -9.33 19.76 -22.83
CA LYS A 38 -8.68 19.11 -23.98
C LYS A 38 -7.26 18.64 -23.66
N ASN A 39 -7.14 17.82 -22.63
CA ASN A 39 -5.88 17.16 -22.26
C ASN A 39 -5.83 15.70 -22.76
N ASP A 40 -4.65 15.23 -23.15
CA ASP A 40 -4.44 13.84 -23.56
C ASP A 40 -4.30 12.92 -22.32
N CYS A 41 -5.44 12.61 -21.70
CA CYS A 41 -5.49 11.79 -20.49
C CYS A 41 -5.08 10.32 -20.72
N GLU A 42 -5.15 9.82 -21.97
CA GLU A 42 -4.69 8.47 -22.31
C GLU A 42 -3.18 8.37 -22.16
N LYS A 43 -2.44 9.34 -22.72
CA LYS A 43 -0.99 9.39 -22.62
C LYS A 43 -0.52 9.53 -21.18
N ASP A 44 -1.19 10.38 -20.40
CA ASP A 44 -0.85 10.60 -18.99
C ASP A 44 -1.03 9.32 -18.17
N ALA A 45 -2.19 8.64 -18.32
CA ALA A 45 -2.47 7.40 -17.60
C ALA A 45 -1.45 6.29 -17.92
N VAL A 46 -1.10 6.10 -19.20
CA VAL A 46 -0.10 5.11 -19.61
C VAL A 46 1.29 5.47 -19.09
N THR A 47 1.68 6.75 -19.17
CA THR A 47 2.99 7.21 -18.69
C THR A 47 3.12 7.01 -17.19
N VAL A 48 2.11 7.38 -16.41
CA VAL A 48 2.08 7.16 -14.95
C VAL A 48 2.20 5.69 -14.60
N ALA A 49 1.45 4.82 -15.28
CA ALA A 49 1.51 3.37 -15.05
C ALA A 49 2.91 2.80 -15.33
N ILE A 50 3.53 3.17 -16.45
CA ILE A 50 4.88 2.69 -16.82
C ILE A 50 5.92 3.20 -15.83
N VAL A 51 5.91 4.50 -15.50
CA VAL A 51 6.86 5.10 -14.56
C VAL A 51 6.71 4.47 -13.17
N ASN A 52 5.49 4.21 -12.70
CA ASN A 52 5.25 3.52 -11.43
C ASN A 52 5.87 2.11 -11.41
N SER A 53 5.66 1.32 -12.47
CA SER A 53 6.24 -0.03 -12.57
C SER A 53 7.76 0.00 -12.70
N MET A 54 8.33 0.90 -13.51
CA MET A 54 9.78 1.07 -13.60
C MET A 54 10.41 1.52 -12.29
N THR A 55 9.76 2.42 -11.57
CA THR A 55 10.22 2.87 -10.24
C THR A 55 10.20 1.72 -9.24
N SER A 56 9.17 0.88 -9.27
CA SER A 56 9.08 -0.33 -8.43
C SER A 56 10.21 -1.33 -8.74
N LEU A 57 10.52 -1.55 -10.02
CA LEU A 57 11.65 -2.39 -10.43
C LEU A 57 12.99 -1.77 -10.01
N TYR A 58 13.17 -0.47 -10.21
CA TYR A 58 14.37 0.24 -9.82
C TYR A 58 14.58 0.18 -8.29
N ALA A 59 13.53 0.41 -7.50
CA ALA A 59 13.57 0.34 -6.04
C ALA A 59 13.90 -1.07 -5.52
N SER A 60 13.58 -2.12 -6.28
CA SER A 60 13.92 -3.49 -5.90
C SER A 60 15.43 -3.74 -5.87
N ILE A 61 16.21 -3.06 -6.72
CA ILE A 61 17.67 -3.24 -6.82
C ILE A 61 18.38 -2.91 -5.49
N PRO A 62 18.26 -1.70 -4.90
CA PRO A 62 18.90 -1.40 -3.62
C PRO A 62 18.32 -2.24 -2.47
N VAL A 63 17.03 -2.56 -2.48
CA VAL A 63 16.40 -3.43 -1.47
C VAL A 63 17.05 -4.81 -1.45
N PHE A 64 17.12 -5.49 -2.60
CA PHE A 64 17.72 -6.82 -2.68
C PHE A 64 19.24 -6.79 -2.49
N SER A 65 19.92 -5.69 -2.87
CA SER A 65 21.36 -5.52 -2.61
C SER A 65 21.66 -5.45 -1.11
N VAL A 66 20.87 -4.69 -0.34
CA VAL A 66 21.00 -4.58 1.12
C VAL A 66 20.64 -5.90 1.81
N LEU A 67 19.59 -6.59 1.34
CA LEU A 67 19.24 -7.92 1.84
C LEU A 67 20.35 -8.94 1.60
N GLY A 68 20.95 -8.94 0.40
CA GLY A 68 22.08 -9.79 0.04
C GLY A 68 23.33 -9.51 0.89
N PHE A 69 23.64 -8.22 1.12
CA PHE A 69 24.71 -7.81 2.03
C PHE A 69 24.48 -8.35 3.45
N LYS A 70 23.29 -8.14 4.01
CA LYS A 70 22.93 -8.62 5.35
C LYS A 70 22.99 -10.15 5.45
N ALA A 71 22.55 -10.86 4.42
CA ALA A 71 22.64 -12.32 4.35
C ALA A 71 24.09 -12.81 4.34
N THR A 72 24.95 -12.14 3.58
CA THR A 72 26.36 -12.48 3.46
C THR A 72 27.10 -12.22 4.76
N THR A 73 26.88 -11.07 5.40
CA THR A 73 27.48 -10.74 6.70
C THR A 73 27.06 -11.74 7.78
N ALA A 74 25.76 -12.09 7.83
CA ALA A 74 25.25 -13.10 8.77
C ALA A 74 25.88 -14.49 8.54
N TYR A 75 26.12 -14.86 7.29
CA TYR A 75 26.79 -16.12 6.95
C TYR A 75 28.25 -16.15 7.44
N TRP A 76 29.00 -15.06 7.23
CA TRP A 76 30.38 -14.94 7.71
C TRP A 76 30.48 -14.95 9.24
N ASP A 77 29.56 -14.29 9.94
CA ASP A 77 29.50 -14.34 11.40
C ASP A 77 29.28 -15.77 11.92
N TYR A 78 28.38 -16.52 11.29
CA TYR A 78 28.15 -17.92 11.60
C TYR A 78 29.41 -18.78 11.37
N LEU A 79 30.08 -18.60 10.23
CA LEU A 79 31.29 -19.35 9.89
C LEU A 79 32.44 -19.07 10.88
N ASN A 80 32.65 -17.81 11.25
CA ASN A 80 33.66 -17.42 12.25
C ASN A 80 33.40 -18.07 13.61
N ILE A 81 32.15 -18.13 14.05
CA ILE A 81 31.76 -18.81 15.30
C ILE A 81 32.03 -20.31 15.24
N LEU A 82 31.74 -20.94 14.10
CA LEU A 82 31.98 -22.38 13.87
C LEU A 82 33.48 -22.71 13.90
N VAL A 83 34.31 -21.90 13.24
CA VAL A 83 35.78 -22.07 13.22
C VAL A 83 36.40 -21.81 14.61
N LEU A 84 35.86 -20.87 15.39
CA LEU A 84 36.35 -20.56 16.73
C LEU A 84 35.83 -21.53 17.82
N GLY A 85 35.08 -22.58 17.46
CA GLY A 85 34.60 -23.61 18.39
C GLY A 85 33.63 -23.10 19.46
N ARG A 86 33.11 -21.87 19.35
CA ARG A 86 32.09 -21.35 20.28
C ARG A 86 30.71 -21.88 19.87
N LEU A 87 30.29 -22.99 20.46
CA LEU A 87 28.90 -23.44 20.38
C LEU A 87 28.01 -22.55 21.25
N ASN A 88 27.73 -21.32 20.80
CA ASN A 88 26.60 -20.58 21.33
C ASN A 88 25.45 -20.68 20.31
N GLN A 89 24.37 -21.36 20.70
CA GLN A 89 23.22 -21.69 19.87
C GLN A 89 22.33 -20.49 19.50
N ASN A 90 22.90 -19.30 19.31
CA ASN A 90 22.16 -18.18 18.78
C ASN A 90 22.07 -18.34 17.26
N LYS A 91 21.19 -19.25 16.86
CA LYS A 91 20.78 -19.53 15.48
C LYS A 91 20.37 -18.19 14.85
N PHE A 92 21.27 -17.66 14.01
CA PHE A 92 21.09 -16.41 13.31
C PHE A 92 20.13 -16.66 12.14
N GLY A 93 18.84 -16.45 12.37
CA GLY A 93 17.82 -16.53 11.32
C GLY A 93 17.92 -15.33 10.38
N LEU A 94 17.95 -15.60 9.08
CA LEU A 94 17.59 -14.61 8.06
C LEU A 94 16.12 -14.26 8.26
N ASN A 95 15.85 -13.27 9.11
CA ASN A 95 14.49 -12.77 9.28
C ASN A 95 14.12 -12.05 7.98
N CYS A 96 13.25 -12.67 7.19
CA CYS A 96 12.54 -12.01 6.09
C CYS A 96 11.51 -11.05 6.69
N VAL A 97 11.99 -9.90 7.16
CA VAL A 97 11.11 -8.86 7.69
C VAL A 97 10.44 -8.16 6.52
N SER A 98 9.10 -8.20 6.48
CA SER A 98 8.28 -7.47 5.51
C SER A 98 7.72 -6.19 6.13
N GLY A 99 7.24 -5.25 5.30
CA GLY A 99 6.64 -4.01 5.76
C GLY A 99 7.62 -3.07 6.47
N THR A 100 7.16 -2.42 7.55
CA THR A 100 7.92 -1.37 8.26
C THR A 100 9.26 -1.86 8.82
N GLY A 101 9.33 -3.11 9.26
CA GLY A 101 10.57 -3.66 9.80
C GLY A 101 11.68 -3.84 8.76
N LEU A 102 11.35 -3.93 7.46
CA LEU A 102 12.36 -3.92 6.40
C LEU A 102 13.12 -2.59 6.44
N ALA A 103 12.41 -1.46 6.40
CA ALA A 103 13.01 -0.14 6.39
C ALA A 103 13.68 0.23 7.73
N PHE A 104 13.02 -0.04 8.86
CA PHE A 104 13.49 0.45 10.17
C PHE A 104 14.41 -0.50 10.93
N ILE A 105 14.47 -1.79 10.57
CA ILE A 105 15.36 -2.78 11.21
C ILE A 105 16.44 -3.24 10.24
N VAL A 106 16.05 -3.76 9.07
CA VAL A 106 17.01 -4.40 8.16
C VAL A 106 17.92 -3.36 7.51
N PHE A 107 17.35 -2.27 6.97
CA PHE A 107 18.13 -1.21 6.34
C PHE A 107 19.02 -0.44 7.33
N THR A 108 18.50 -0.11 8.51
CA THR A 108 19.27 0.60 9.54
C THR A 108 20.45 -0.22 10.04
N GLN A 109 20.27 -1.53 10.26
CA GLN A 109 21.37 -2.44 10.60
C GLN A 109 22.45 -2.48 9.52
N ALA A 110 22.06 -2.49 8.24
CA ALA A 110 23.01 -2.48 7.15
C ALA A 110 23.76 -1.14 7.04
N ILE A 111 23.06 -0.01 7.19
CA ILE A 111 23.65 1.34 7.12
C ILE A 111 24.73 1.55 8.19
N VAL A 112 24.54 1.03 9.41
CA VAL A 112 25.53 1.13 10.49
C VAL A 112 26.85 0.44 10.14
N LEU A 113 26.83 -0.58 9.29
CA LEU A 113 28.02 -1.31 8.85
C LEU A 113 28.77 -0.62 7.70
N MET A 114 28.19 0.39 7.07
CA MET A 114 28.81 1.11 5.95
C MET A 114 29.76 2.21 6.44
N PRO A 115 30.90 2.44 5.76
CA PRO A 115 31.75 3.59 6.06
C PRO A 115 31.00 4.89 5.78
N GLY A 116 31.07 5.85 6.71
CA GLY A 116 30.30 7.10 6.63
C GLY A 116 28.81 6.93 6.89
N SER A 117 28.42 5.98 7.74
CA SER A 117 27.03 5.59 8.06
C SER A 117 26.08 6.76 8.35
N GLN A 118 26.56 7.85 8.94
CA GLN A 118 25.77 9.05 9.23
C GLN A 118 25.18 9.70 7.96
N ALA A 119 25.98 9.81 6.89
CA ALA A 119 25.53 10.40 5.62
C ALA A 119 24.46 9.51 4.95
N TRP A 120 24.69 8.19 4.94
CA TRP A 120 23.75 7.22 4.39
C TRP A 120 22.43 7.18 5.15
N ALA A 121 22.45 7.29 6.48
CA ALA A 121 21.25 7.37 7.30
C ALA A 121 20.41 8.61 6.95
N ILE A 122 21.05 9.79 6.84
CA ILE A 122 20.35 11.03 6.47
C ILE A 122 19.69 10.90 5.10
N LEU A 123 20.42 10.43 4.09
CA LEU A 123 19.87 10.23 2.74
C LEU A 123 18.70 9.24 2.73
N PHE A 124 18.83 8.13 3.46
CA PHE A 124 17.78 7.10 3.55
C PHE A 124 16.50 7.62 4.20
N PHE A 125 16.61 8.34 5.33
CA PHE A 125 15.43 8.88 6.01
C PHE A 125 14.81 10.07 5.28
N ILE A 126 15.60 10.93 4.63
CA ILE A 126 15.06 12.00 3.77
C ILE A 126 14.29 11.38 2.60
N MET A 127 14.82 10.34 1.97
CA MET A 127 14.11 9.61 0.92
C MET A 127 12.77 9.05 1.42
N LEU A 128 12.76 8.32 2.55
CA LEU A 128 11.52 7.79 3.13
C LEU A 128 10.51 8.90 3.47
N PHE A 129 10.99 10.02 4.00
CA PHE A 129 10.16 11.18 4.32
C PHE A 129 9.55 11.79 3.06
N SER A 130 10.33 12.02 2.00
CA SER A 130 9.83 12.56 0.73
C SER A 130 8.81 11.63 0.07
N LEU A 131 9.05 10.31 0.10
CA LEU A 131 8.09 9.31 -0.43
C LEU A 131 6.77 9.38 0.32
N GLY A 132 6.79 9.34 1.66
CA GLY A 132 5.59 9.44 2.47
C GLY A 132 4.84 10.76 2.28
N LEU A 133 5.58 11.88 2.26
CA LEU A 133 5.00 13.22 2.09
C LEU A 133 4.29 13.36 0.75
N SER A 134 4.88 12.88 -0.35
CA SER A 134 4.27 12.96 -1.68
C SER A 134 2.94 12.21 -1.78
N SER A 135 2.84 11.03 -1.16
CA SER A 135 1.58 10.27 -1.13
C SER A 135 0.50 10.96 -0.29
N MET A 136 0.89 11.64 0.79
CA MET A 136 -0.06 12.33 1.66
C MET A 136 -0.74 13.51 0.97
N PHE A 137 -0.08 14.19 0.02
CA PHE A 137 -0.74 15.24 -0.77
C PHE A 137 -1.93 14.70 -1.57
N GLY A 138 -1.79 13.53 -2.21
CA GLY A 138 -2.90 12.90 -2.93
C GLY A 138 -4.05 12.46 -2.02
N ASN A 139 -3.73 11.95 -0.83
CA ASN A 139 -4.74 11.51 0.13
C ASN A 139 -5.52 12.69 0.72
N ILE A 140 -4.84 13.79 1.05
CA ILE A 140 -5.50 15.01 1.53
C ILE A 140 -6.42 15.57 0.46
N GLU A 141 -5.97 15.65 -0.80
CA GLU A 141 -6.82 16.15 -1.89
C GLU A 141 -8.06 15.29 -2.15
N GLY A 142 -7.92 13.97 -2.03
CA GLY A 142 -9.06 13.03 -2.12
C GLY A 142 -10.13 13.26 -1.06
N VAL A 143 -9.78 13.80 0.11
CA VAL A 143 -10.74 14.17 1.16
C VAL A 143 -11.21 15.63 1.02
N PHE A 144 -10.29 16.51 0.67
CA PHE A 144 -10.52 17.95 0.60
C PHE A 144 -11.49 18.34 -0.52
N THR A 145 -11.29 17.77 -1.72
CA THR A 145 -12.10 18.11 -2.91
C THR A 145 -13.60 17.78 -2.71
N PRO A 146 -14.00 16.55 -2.30
CA PRO A 146 -15.41 16.24 -2.07
C PRO A 146 -16.05 17.08 -0.95
N LEU A 147 -15.30 17.42 0.10
CA LEU A 147 -15.82 18.25 1.19
C LEU A 147 -16.12 19.69 0.75
N LEU A 148 -15.32 20.24 -0.16
CA LEU A 148 -15.60 21.55 -0.77
C LEU A 148 -16.84 21.49 -1.67
N GLU A 149 -17.00 20.41 -2.44
CA GLU A 149 -18.13 20.25 -3.37
C GLU A 149 -19.47 20.01 -2.65
N LEU A 150 -19.46 19.40 -1.46
CA LEU A 150 -20.67 19.09 -0.70
C LEU A 150 -21.39 20.31 -0.07
N GLN A 151 -20.86 21.53 -0.22
CA GLN A 151 -21.42 22.78 0.35
C GLN A 151 -21.74 22.73 1.88
N ILE A 152 -21.21 21.75 2.61
CA ILE A 152 -21.40 21.60 4.08
C ILE A 152 -20.74 22.77 4.83
N ILE A 153 -19.75 23.41 4.22
CA ILE A 153 -19.02 24.55 4.76
C ILE A 153 -19.44 25.79 3.97
N SER A 154 -19.83 26.84 4.70
CA SER A 154 -20.23 28.13 4.15
C SER A 154 -19.20 28.65 3.12
N GLU A 155 -19.67 29.13 1.97
CA GLU A 155 -18.85 29.71 0.87
C GLU A 155 -17.91 30.84 1.35
N SER A 156 -18.18 31.41 2.52
CA SER A 156 -17.38 32.49 3.12
C SER A 156 -16.16 32.02 3.92
N ALA A 157 -15.96 30.72 4.13
CA ALA A 157 -14.82 30.21 4.89
C ALA A 157 -13.55 30.10 4.01
N PRO A 158 -12.38 30.57 4.50
CA PRO A 158 -11.13 30.41 3.77
C PRO A 158 -10.74 28.94 3.65
N LYS A 159 -10.25 28.53 2.47
CA LYS A 159 -9.86 27.14 2.16
C LYS A 159 -8.76 26.62 3.11
N GLU A 160 -7.89 27.52 3.56
CA GLU A 160 -6.81 27.27 4.49
C GLU A 160 -7.33 26.81 5.86
N LEU A 161 -8.47 27.36 6.30
CA LEU A 161 -9.12 26.95 7.56
C LEU A 161 -9.64 25.52 7.46
N LEU A 162 -10.25 25.15 6.33
CA LEU A 162 -10.73 23.78 6.11
C LEU A 162 -9.57 22.77 6.12
N SER A 163 -8.49 23.06 5.41
CA SER A 163 -7.29 22.21 5.43
C SER A 163 -6.72 22.08 6.86
N GLY A 164 -6.65 23.20 7.60
CA GLY A 164 -6.24 23.21 9.00
C GLY A 164 -7.11 22.32 9.90
N ILE A 165 -8.44 22.36 9.73
CA ILE A 165 -9.38 21.52 10.48
C ILE A 165 -9.19 20.03 10.16
N ILE A 166 -9.08 19.67 8.88
CA ILE A 166 -8.84 18.28 8.46
C ILE A 166 -7.53 17.76 9.05
N CYS A 167 -6.46 18.56 8.99
CA CYS A 167 -5.17 18.22 9.57
C CYS A 167 -5.24 18.08 11.10
N LEU A 168 -5.96 18.97 11.80
CA LEU A 168 -6.14 18.91 13.25
C LEU A 168 -6.90 17.64 13.67
N ILE A 169 -8.00 17.33 13.01
CA ILE A 169 -8.79 16.11 13.27
C ILE A 169 -7.91 14.87 13.02
N SER A 170 -7.20 14.84 11.90
CA SER A 170 -6.30 13.73 11.55
C SER A 170 -5.17 13.57 12.58
N PHE A 171 -4.61 14.67 13.08
CA PHE A 171 -3.60 14.67 14.13
C PHE A 171 -4.14 14.10 15.45
N LEU A 172 -5.33 14.54 15.88
CA LEU A 172 -5.96 14.05 17.11
C LEU A 172 -6.27 12.54 17.04
N ILE A 173 -6.72 12.04 15.88
CA ILE A 173 -6.92 10.61 15.65
C ILE A 173 -5.58 9.88 15.65
N ALA A 174 -4.56 10.41 14.98
CA ALA A 174 -3.25 9.79 14.87
C ALA A 174 -2.53 9.61 16.22
N LEU A 175 -2.89 10.39 17.26
CA LEU A 175 -2.40 10.17 18.62
C LEU A 175 -2.70 8.77 19.15
N CYS A 176 -3.73 8.08 18.66
CA CYS A 176 -3.98 6.69 19.08
C CYS A 176 -2.84 5.73 18.66
N PHE A 177 -2.09 6.06 17.61
CA PHE A 177 -0.98 5.26 17.11
C PHE A 177 0.34 5.52 17.86
N THR A 178 0.40 6.51 18.76
CA THR A 178 1.61 6.81 19.55
C THR A 178 1.60 6.14 20.93
N LEU A 179 0.53 5.43 21.30
CA LEU A 179 0.47 4.65 22.54
C LEU A 179 1.45 3.46 22.48
N GLY A 180 1.77 2.86 23.63
CA GLY A 180 2.64 1.68 23.71
C GLY A 180 2.13 0.45 22.93
N SER A 181 0.83 0.41 22.60
CA SER A 181 0.21 -0.60 21.72
C SER A 181 0.00 -0.12 20.28
N GLY A 182 0.50 1.07 19.93
CA GLY A 182 0.24 1.74 18.65
C GLY A 182 0.71 0.95 17.42
N SER A 183 1.82 0.23 17.52
CA SER A 183 2.29 -0.64 16.42
C SER A 183 1.30 -1.76 16.07
N TYR A 184 0.56 -2.28 17.05
CA TYR A 184 -0.49 -3.28 16.79
C TYR A 184 -1.70 -2.66 16.10
N TRP A 185 -2.08 -1.44 16.50
CA TRP A 185 -3.15 -0.71 15.84
C TRP A 185 -2.81 -0.44 14.37
N ILE A 186 -1.58 0.01 14.09
CA ILE A 186 -1.11 0.22 12.71
C ILE A 186 -1.19 -1.08 11.90
N ASP A 187 -0.70 -2.21 12.43
CA ASP A 187 -0.75 -3.51 11.73
C ASP A 187 -2.19 -3.98 11.45
N ILE A 188 -3.12 -3.73 12.38
CA ILE A 188 -4.53 -4.06 12.20
C ILE A 188 -5.17 -3.15 11.12
N PHE A 189 -4.97 -1.84 11.20
CA PHE A 189 -5.52 -0.91 10.22
C PHE A 189 -4.97 -1.16 8.82
N ASP A 190 -3.66 -1.39 8.67
CA ASP A 190 -3.03 -1.68 7.38
C ASP A 190 -3.61 -2.95 6.72
N ARG A 191 -3.81 -4.01 7.51
CA ARG A 191 -4.35 -5.29 7.00
C ARG A 191 -5.82 -5.23 6.59
N TYR A 192 -6.66 -4.51 7.34
CA TYR A 192 -8.11 -4.59 7.15
C TYR A 192 -8.74 -3.32 6.56
N ALA A 193 -8.24 -2.13 6.89
CA ALA A 193 -8.86 -0.88 6.49
C ALA A 193 -8.55 -0.49 5.04
N GLY A 194 -7.37 -0.83 4.53
CA GLY A 194 -6.98 -0.45 3.17
C GLY A 194 -7.57 -1.36 2.08
N SER A 195 -7.53 -2.68 2.26
CA SER A 195 -7.74 -3.62 1.14
C SER A 195 -9.21 -3.82 0.76
N VAL A 196 -10.11 -3.92 1.74
CA VAL A 196 -11.54 -4.25 1.47
C VAL A 196 -12.29 -3.09 0.84
N PRO A 197 -12.27 -1.86 1.42
CA PRO A 197 -13.03 -0.75 0.86
C PRO A 197 -12.52 -0.40 -0.55
N LEU A 198 -11.21 -0.46 -0.76
CA LEU A 198 -10.58 -0.17 -2.05
C LEU A 198 -11.08 -1.08 -3.17
N LEU A 199 -11.17 -2.40 -2.94
CA LEU A 199 -11.65 -3.34 -3.96
C LEU A 199 -13.13 -3.12 -4.28
N VAL A 200 -13.94 -2.81 -3.25
CA VAL A 200 -15.37 -2.55 -3.40
C VAL A 200 -15.61 -1.26 -4.19
N ILE A 201 -14.95 -0.17 -3.82
CA ILE A 201 -15.06 1.12 -4.51
C ILE A 201 -14.61 0.98 -5.96
N ALA A 202 -13.45 0.36 -6.20
CA ALA A 202 -12.94 0.12 -7.56
C ALA A 202 -13.92 -0.69 -8.43
N PHE A 203 -14.56 -1.71 -7.88
CA PHE A 203 -15.57 -2.49 -8.59
C PHE A 203 -16.76 -1.62 -9.00
N PHE A 204 -17.29 -0.82 -8.07
CA PHE A 204 -18.41 0.06 -8.37
C PHE A 204 -18.05 1.21 -9.33
N GLU A 205 -16.84 1.76 -9.28
CA GLU A 205 -16.36 2.76 -10.24
C GLU A 205 -16.35 2.19 -11.67
N VAL A 206 -15.78 1.00 -11.87
CA VAL A 206 -15.74 0.36 -13.18
C VAL A 206 -17.14 0.02 -13.68
N ILE A 207 -18.00 -0.56 -12.83
CA ILE A 207 -19.39 -0.89 -13.20
C ILE A 207 -20.20 0.38 -13.52
N GLY A 208 -20.02 1.44 -12.72
CA GLY A 208 -20.66 2.73 -12.91
C GLY A 208 -20.33 3.36 -14.26
N VAL A 209 -19.05 3.43 -14.62
CA VAL A 209 -18.62 4.01 -15.90
C VAL A 209 -19.02 3.14 -17.10
N THR A 210 -18.86 1.82 -17.00
CA THR A 210 -18.97 0.94 -18.17
C THR A 210 -20.41 0.51 -18.48
N TYR A 211 -21.20 0.21 -17.45
CA TYR A 211 -22.58 -0.30 -17.61
C TYR A 211 -23.65 0.75 -17.33
N ILE A 212 -23.52 1.58 -16.29
CA ILE A 212 -24.52 2.61 -15.95
C ILE A 212 -24.40 3.81 -16.90
N TYR A 213 -23.21 4.42 -16.98
CA TYR A 213 -22.94 5.55 -17.88
C TYR A 213 -22.85 5.14 -19.36
N LYS A 214 -22.55 3.85 -19.60
CA LYS A 214 -22.38 3.18 -20.90
C LYS A 214 -21.08 3.56 -21.60
N ILE A 215 -20.28 2.54 -21.92
CA ILE A 215 -18.99 2.66 -22.61
C ILE A 215 -19.05 3.46 -23.92
N LYS A 216 -20.15 3.38 -24.68
CA LYS A 216 -20.30 4.13 -25.93
C LYS A 216 -20.41 5.64 -25.73
N ARG A 217 -20.98 6.09 -24.60
CA ARG A 217 -21.08 7.50 -24.24
C ARG A 217 -19.72 7.99 -23.76
N PHE A 218 -19.12 7.26 -22.82
CA PHE A 218 -17.77 7.52 -22.33
C PHE A 218 -16.75 7.62 -23.48
N SER A 219 -16.86 6.74 -24.48
CA SER A 219 -15.94 6.78 -25.61
C SER A 219 -16.05 8.04 -26.47
N LYS A 220 -17.24 8.66 -26.55
CA LYS A 220 -17.42 9.92 -27.26
C LYS A 220 -16.87 11.10 -26.46
N ASP A 221 -16.99 11.04 -25.13
CA ASP A 221 -16.47 12.09 -24.25
C ASP A 221 -14.93 12.11 -24.31
N VAL A 222 -14.28 10.93 -24.26
CA VAL A 222 -12.82 10.80 -24.43
C VAL A 222 -12.38 11.23 -25.84
N GLU A 223 -13.15 10.90 -26.88
CA GLU A 223 -12.88 11.36 -28.25
C GLU A 223 -12.98 12.89 -28.37
N TRP A 224 -13.92 13.52 -27.66
CA TRP A 224 -14.05 14.98 -27.62
C TRP A 224 -12.87 15.67 -26.88
N MET A 225 -12.32 15.03 -25.84
CA MET A 225 -11.18 15.56 -25.09
C MET A 225 -9.85 15.37 -25.83
N THR A 226 -9.60 14.16 -26.34
CA THR A 226 -8.30 13.75 -26.91
C THR A 226 -8.22 13.88 -28.44
N GLY A 227 -9.37 14.03 -29.10
CA GLY A 227 -9.49 14.04 -30.56
C GLY A 227 -9.35 12.66 -31.23
N ARG A 228 -9.25 11.56 -30.45
CA ARG A 228 -9.06 10.20 -30.96
C ARG A 228 -10.10 9.24 -30.39
N LYS A 229 -10.58 8.32 -31.22
CA LYS A 229 -11.45 7.22 -30.76
C LYS A 229 -10.66 6.24 -29.91
N LEU A 230 -11.29 5.75 -28.85
CA LEU A 230 -10.73 4.69 -28.02
C LEU A 230 -10.51 3.41 -28.81
N ASN A 231 -9.28 2.90 -28.73
CA ASN A 231 -8.90 1.62 -29.31
C ASN A 231 -9.76 0.47 -28.76
N LEU A 232 -9.92 -0.58 -29.58
CA LEU A 232 -10.66 -1.79 -29.19
C LEU A 232 -10.11 -2.44 -27.92
N TYR A 233 -8.80 -2.33 -27.70
CA TYR A 233 -8.14 -2.78 -26.46
C TYR A 233 -8.81 -2.19 -25.22
N TRP A 234 -8.96 -0.86 -25.13
CA TRP A 234 -9.57 -0.20 -23.98
C TRP A 234 -11.05 -0.58 -23.81
N GLN A 235 -11.78 -0.67 -24.92
CA GLN A 235 -13.20 -1.04 -24.90
C GLN A 235 -13.43 -2.47 -24.37
N ILE A 236 -12.61 -3.44 -24.79
CA ILE A 236 -12.71 -4.83 -24.32
C ILE A 236 -12.26 -4.93 -22.87
N THR A 237 -11.15 -4.26 -22.53
CA THR A 237 -10.59 -4.28 -21.18
C THR A 237 -11.59 -3.77 -20.16
N TRP A 238 -12.14 -2.57 -20.36
CA TRP A 238 -13.10 -2.00 -19.40
C TRP A 238 -14.44 -2.73 -19.38
N ARG A 239 -14.92 -3.23 -20.52
CA ARG A 239 -16.24 -3.88 -20.59
C ARG A 239 -16.25 -5.30 -20.02
N PHE A 240 -15.17 -6.06 -20.14
CA PHE A 240 -15.18 -7.48 -19.80
C PHE A 240 -14.03 -7.88 -18.87
N ILE A 241 -12.80 -7.46 -19.16
CA ILE A 241 -11.63 -7.94 -18.42
C ILE A 241 -11.57 -7.35 -17.01
N SER A 242 -11.67 -6.02 -16.89
CA SER A 242 -11.59 -5.34 -15.59
C SER A 242 -12.69 -5.75 -14.61
N PRO A 243 -14.00 -5.76 -15.00
CA PRO A 243 -15.06 -6.19 -14.10
C PRO A 243 -14.90 -7.65 -13.64
N LEU A 244 -14.51 -8.54 -14.56
CA LEU A 244 -14.30 -9.95 -14.25
C LEU A 244 -13.12 -10.16 -13.31
N LEU A 245 -11.99 -9.50 -13.56
CA LEU A 245 -10.80 -9.59 -12.72
C LEU A 245 -11.08 -9.06 -11.31
N LEU A 246 -11.76 -7.91 -11.20
CA LEU A 246 -12.17 -7.34 -9.91
C LEU A 246 -13.12 -8.28 -9.15
N LEU A 247 -14.09 -8.89 -9.85
CA LEU A 247 -15.01 -9.85 -9.24
C LEU A 247 -14.28 -11.11 -8.72
N ILE A 248 -13.33 -11.64 -9.48
CA ILE A 248 -12.51 -12.79 -9.07
C ILE A 248 -11.68 -12.44 -7.84
N VAL A 249 -11.05 -11.27 -7.81
CA VAL A 249 -10.22 -10.84 -6.67
C VAL A 249 -11.06 -10.59 -5.42
N PHE A 250 -12.22 -9.93 -5.58
CA PHE A 250 -13.16 -9.70 -4.48
C PHE A 250 -13.67 -11.01 -3.87
N THR A 251 -14.11 -11.95 -4.71
CA THR A 251 -14.60 -13.26 -4.24
C THR A 251 -13.49 -14.09 -3.59
N ALA A 252 -12.28 -14.11 -4.17
CA ALA A 252 -11.12 -14.77 -3.57
C ALA A 252 -10.80 -14.20 -2.19
N PHE A 253 -10.84 -12.87 -2.05
CA PHE A 253 -10.58 -12.20 -0.78
C PHE A 253 -11.61 -12.59 0.29
N VAL A 254 -12.91 -12.58 -0.03
CA VAL A 254 -13.97 -12.98 0.90
C VAL A 254 -13.79 -14.42 1.38
N ILE A 255 -13.48 -15.35 0.46
CA ILE A 255 -13.22 -16.76 0.80
C ILE A 255 -12.04 -16.88 1.78
N LEU A 256 -10.97 -16.11 1.59
CA LEU A 256 -9.81 -16.13 2.46
C LEU A 256 -10.13 -15.63 3.88
N GLN A 257 -10.93 -14.59 3.99
CA GLN A 257 -11.37 -14.05 5.28
C GLN A 257 -12.30 -15.02 6.02
N MET A 258 -13.10 -15.82 5.30
CA MET A 258 -13.92 -16.87 5.92
C MET A 258 -13.07 -18.03 6.46
N GLN A 259 -11.94 -18.34 5.82
CA GLN A 259 -11.10 -19.49 6.20
C GLN A 259 -10.13 -19.18 7.33
N LYS A 260 -9.63 -17.94 7.44
CA LYS A 260 -8.64 -17.55 8.44
C LYS A 260 -9.25 -16.56 9.43
N PRO A 261 -9.37 -16.90 10.72
CA PRO A 261 -9.84 -15.95 11.71
C PRO A 261 -8.87 -14.75 11.78
N PRO A 262 -9.38 -13.53 11.97
CA PRO A 262 -8.55 -12.33 11.99
C PRO A 262 -7.55 -12.42 13.13
N SER A 263 -6.26 -12.34 12.79
CA SER A 263 -5.16 -12.43 13.74
C SER A 263 -4.09 -11.38 13.44
N TYR A 264 -3.50 -10.83 14.49
CA TYR A 264 -2.35 -9.91 14.43
C TYR A 264 -1.15 -10.53 15.16
N THR A 265 0.06 -10.05 14.86
CA THR A 265 1.30 -10.47 15.52
C THR A 265 1.53 -9.66 16.79
N ALA A 266 1.63 -10.33 17.94
CA ALA A 266 1.91 -9.70 19.23
C ALA A 266 3.33 -10.00 19.72
N TRP A 267 4.03 -9.00 20.25
CA TRP A 267 5.35 -9.18 20.85
C TRP A 267 5.21 -9.81 22.24
N ASN A 268 5.99 -10.87 22.51
CA ASN A 268 6.00 -11.55 23.80
C ASN A 268 7.41 -11.56 24.42
N PRO A 269 7.62 -10.90 25.58
CA PRO A 269 8.93 -10.81 26.24
C PRO A 269 9.50 -12.16 26.69
N LYS A 270 8.67 -13.20 26.84
CA LYS A 270 9.10 -14.52 27.34
C LYS A 270 9.87 -15.36 26.31
N TYR A 271 9.80 -15.01 25.01
CA TYR A 271 10.45 -15.75 23.92
C TYR A 271 11.69 -15.06 23.33
N VAL A 272 12.22 -14.03 24.02
CA VAL A 272 13.36 -13.21 23.56
C VAL A 272 14.67 -14.01 23.40
N CYS A 273 14.84 -15.10 24.16
CA CYS A 273 16.04 -15.94 24.10
C CYS A 273 16.05 -16.93 22.91
N CYS A 274 14.90 -17.11 22.24
CA CYS A 274 14.79 -17.87 21.01
C CYS A 274 14.59 -16.88 19.85
N GLN A 275 15.66 -16.23 19.39
CA GLN A 275 15.63 -15.25 18.29
C GLN A 275 15.10 -15.80 16.94
N ILE A 276 14.93 -17.11 16.82
CA ILE A 276 14.29 -17.80 15.68
C ILE A 276 12.76 -17.73 15.76
N PHE A 277 12.23 -17.42 16.95
CA PHE A 277 10.85 -17.62 17.36
C PHE A 277 10.32 -16.41 18.15
N SER A 278 10.92 -15.23 17.99
CA SER A 278 10.38 -13.99 18.58
C SER A 278 9.05 -13.55 17.95
N GLU A 279 8.67 -14.16 16.83
CA GLU A 279 7.29 -14.21 16.31
C GLU A 279 6.60 -15.53 16.70
N LEU A 280 6.68 -15.94 17.97
CA LEU A 280 5.75 -16.97 18.47
C LEU A 280 4.36 -16.35 18.48
N LEU A 281 3.69 -16.54 17.34
CA LEU A 281 2.33 -16.17 16.97
C LEU A 281 1.35 -16.39 18.13
N ILE A 282 1.22 -15.41 19.02
CA ILE A 282 -0.05 -15.24 19.71
C ILE A 282 -0.97 -14.59 18.68
N LYS A 283 -1.69 -15.43 17.93
CA LYS A 283 -2.83 -14.96 17.13
C LYS A 283 -3.89 -14.45 18.10
N GLY A 284 -3.83 -13.18 18.46
CA GLY A 284 -4.94 -12.51 19.12
C GLY A 284 -6.13 -12.46 18.17
N ARG A 285 -7.29 -12.95 18.60
CA ARG A 285 -8.52 -12.89 17.80
C ARG A 285 -9.09 -11.47 17.91
N ILE A 286 -9.31 -10.80 16.78
CA ILE A 286 -10.01 -9.52 16.78
C ILE A 286 -11.49 -9.80 17.04
N ILE A 287 -11.99 -9.44 18.23
CA ILE A 287 -13.39 -9.65 18.64
C ILE A 287 -14.32 -8.57 18.03
N PHE A 288 -13.76 -7.46 17.53
CA PHE A 288 -14.51 -6.25 17.15
C PHE A 288 -15.01 -6.16 15.69
N LEU A 289 -14.77 -7.14 14.83
CA LEU A 289 -15.12 -7.07 13.40
C LEU A 289 -16.32 -7.93 12.91
N PRO A 290 -17.42 -8.19 13.67
CA PRO A 290 -18.62 -8.74 13.03
C PRO A 290 -19.55 -7.68 12.39
N TYR A 291 -19.30 -6.38 12.55
CA TYR A 291 -20.30 -5.34 12.22
C TYR A 291 -19.97 -4.39 11.05
N GLN A 292 -19.01 -4.73 10.17
CA GLN A 292 -18.72 -3.92 8.97
C GLN A 292 -19.18 -4.56 7.64
N ILE A 293 -19.97 -5.65 7.69
CA ILE A 293 -20.63 -6.23 6.50
C ILE A 293 -22.12 -6.49 6.79
N LEU A 294 -22.77 -5.57 7.49
CA LEU A 294 -24.24 -5.48 7.58
C LEU A 294 -24.65 -4.02 7.51
#